data_AF-A0A1Z4LHW3-F1
#
_entry.id   AF-A0A1Z4LHW3-F1
#
_cell.length_a   1.000
_cell.length_b   1.000
_cell.length_c   1.000
_cell.angle_alpha   90.00
_cell.angle_beta   90.00
_cell.angle_gamma   90.00
#
_symmetry.space_group_name_H-M   'P 1'
#
loop_
_entity.id
_entity.type
_entity.pdbx_description
1 polymer ?
#
loop_
_entity_poly.entity_id
_entity_poly.type
_entity_poly.pdbx_seq_one_letter_code
_entity_poly.pdbx_strand_id
1 'polypeptide(L)'
;MFRCFKNRLKSLTTIFLCVFCLTLIYGCFSNSQTPNSQQTAEASSLLTEPFLQKPTDNSVTVAWFTEFPGEKNTVAYGDNLNQTAEATTIKLSHTREDQKSRVGNQTEDKQIYQKPVPRDIWRHEAEITGLTPGKEIDYQVISKPENSGEAKSKVYQLEPAPQPGKPLKILLSSDHQLKSMTAANLQKAKKTAGNIDAVFMAGDLINISDRASEWFDDNRGGAFFPALQGRANYEIDKNGVKTAYQGGEIIQEAPIFTAIGNHEVMGRRGKSEDLGGEYNDAIPREVAQNLYGKSSLKANSFNTDTYEEIFSLPESKSGGEKYYATTFGDVRLVVLNATNIWRGPSLESDTKGKYREREADFENPEKWGYGQHIFEPIDKDSSQYNWLVEELNSPEFKQAKYKVVMLHHPVHSLGENIVPAYTNPVQTIEKDDRGKIKAIKYEYPLEEDYLIRDIVPLLEANNVQLVFYGHSHLWNRFKSESGINFLESSNVGNSYGASLGDKKRNVPQGYKEKYIEVGNPNGLEAIVPSIKPLTGEDGKPLPYIASKEITVFSILDTGKGTVNSYYFDTTKPESEVVNFDEFTL
;
A
#
# COMPACT_ATOMS: atom_id res chain seq x y z
N MET A 1 62.20 35.50 59.59
CA MET A 1 62.15 36.40 60.76
C MET A 1 60.71 36.37 61.28
N PHE A 2 60.44 35.81 62.48
CA PHE A 2 59.11 35.65 63.14
C PHE A 2 58.06 34.79 62.36
N ARG A 3 57.36 33.79 62.94
CA ARG A 3 56.30 33.71 64.01
C ARG A 3 54.95 34.31 63.56
N CYS A 4 53.74 33.81 63.84
CA CYS A 4 53.12 32.60 64.47
C CYS A 4 51.60 32.57 64.03
N PHE A 5 50.67 31.62 64.26
CA PHE A 5 50.51 30.24 64.82
C PHE A 5 49.23 29.63 64.15
N LYS A 6 48.76 28.37 64.22
CA LYS A 6 48.93 27.14 65.05
C LYS A 6 47.99 26.96 66.29
N ASN A 7 46.72 26.54 66.09
CA ASN A 7 45.95 25.52 66.88
C ASN A 7 44.56 25.25 66.22
N ARG A 8 43.93 24.05 66.18
CA ARG A 8 43.66 22.93 67.14
C ARG A 8 42.48 23.24 68.09
N LEU A 9 41.60 22.32 68.54
CA LEU A 9 41.42 20.83 68.47
C LEU A 9 39.88 20.52 68.62
N LYS A 10 39.24 19.32 68.74
CA LYS A 10 39.56 17.87 68.90
C LYS A 10 38.28 17.02 68.59
N SER A 11 38.43 15.68 68.46
CA SER A 11 37.47 14.60 68.84
C SER A 11 36.35 14.17 67.86
N LEU A 12 35.99 12.88 67.75
CA LEU A 12 36.62 11.63 68.26
C LEU A 12 36.20 10.39 67.42
N THR A 13 37.04 9.37 67.37
CA THR A 13 36.88 8.09 66.63
C THR A 13 36.99 6.92 67.64
N THR A 14 36.41 5.72 67.48
CA THR A 14 37.03 4.48 66.90
C THR A 14 36.30 3.22 67.46
N ILE A 15 36.56 2.02 66.89
CA ILE A 15 36.24 0.65 67.38
C ILE A 15 34.76 0.22 67.18
N PHE A 16 34.38 -0.82 66.41
CA PHE A 16 35.09 -1.87 65.62
C PHE A 16 35.55 -3.15 66.38
N LEU A 17 34.63 -4.07 66.72
CA LEU A 17 34.82 -5.54 66.69
C LEU A 17 33.49 -6.30 66.88
N CYS A 18 33.43 -7.58 66.46
CA CYS A 18 32.31 -8.54 66.61
C CYS A 18 30.98 -8.13 65.92
N VAL A 19 30.35 -8.91 65.06
CA VAL A 19 30.31 -10.38 64.93
C VAL A 19 30.64 -10.83 63.50
N PHE A 20 31.51 -11.84 63.36
CA PHE A 20 31.74 -12.55 62.10
C PHE A 20 32.06 -14.02 62.38
N CYS A 21 31.05 -14.89 62.36
CA CYS A 21 31.20 -16.36 62.33
C CYS A 21 29.84 -17.03 62.11
N LEU A 22 29.83 -18.16 61.39
CA LEU A 22 28.69 -19.09 61.23
C LEU A 22 27.40 -18.43 60.70
N THR A 23 27.19 -18.36 59.38
CA THR A 23 27.03 -19.56 58.55
C THR A 23 27.72 -19.46 57.19
N LEU A 24 28.72 -20.33 56.98
CA LEU A 24 29.28 -20.68 55.68
C LEU A 24 28.61 -21.97 55.22
N ILE A 25 27.93 -21.97 54.07
CA ILE A 25 27.66 -23.14 53.19
C ILE A 25 26.91 -22.62 51.93
N TYR A 26 27.42 -22.97 50.75
CA TYR A 26 27.01 -22.52 49.39
C TYR A 26 27.00 -20.99 49.13
N GLY A 27 27.59 -20.45 48.06
CA GLY A 27 28.45 -21.04 47.03
C GLY A 27 27.84 -21.05 45.62
N CYS A 28 28.43 -20.23 44.74
CA CYS A 28 28.30 -20.23 43.27
C CYS A 28 26.99 -19.72 42.62
N PHE A 29 27.17 -18.68 41.80
CA PHE A 29 26.45 -18.32 40.57
C PHE A 29 24.92 -18.48 40.48
N SER A 30 24.23 -17.35 40.38
CA SER A 30 22.95 -17.22 39.67
C SER A 30 22.93 -15.89 38.90
N ASN A 31 22.54 -15.93 37.63
CA ASN A 31 22.48 -14.73 36.80
C ASN A 31 21.33 -13.82 37.25
N SER A 32 21.52 -12.50 37.14
CA SER A 32 20.44 -11.52 37.23
C SER A 32 19.54 -11.61 36.00
N GLN A 33 18.52 -12.46 36.06
CA GLN A 33 17.44 -12.47 35.07
C GLN A 33 16.65 -11.16 35.17
N THR A 34 16.37 -10.55 34.01
CA THR A 34 15.35 -9.50 33.88
C THR A 34 13.97 -10.04 34.25
N PRO A 35 12.99 -9.19 34.61
CA PRO A 35 11.65 -9.64 34.94
C PRO A 35 11.02 -10.32 33.72
N ASN A 36 10.78 -11.62 33.84
CA ASN A 36 10.11 -12.38 32.80
C ASN A 36 8.63 -11.95 32.80
N SER A 37 8.23 -11.15 31.80
CA SER A 37 6.82 -10.83 31.59
C SER A 37 6.08 -12.14 31.34
N GLN A 38 5.21 -12.55 32.27
CA GLN A 38 4.36 -13.71 32.08
C GLN A 38 3.37 -13.39 30.98
N GLN A 39 3.75 -13.75 29.75
CA GLN A 39 2.87 -13.79 28.60
C GLN A 39 1.80 -14.81 28.92
N THR A 40 0.65 -14.33 29.39
CA THR A 40 -0.58 -15.13 29.45
C THR A 40 -0.82 -15.70 28.07
N ALA A 41 -1.20 -16.97 27.98
CA ALA A 41 -1.53 -17.61 26.73
C ALA A 41 -2.82 -16.99 26.17
N GLU A 42 -2.68 -15.87 25.47
CA GLU A 42 -3.74 -15.30 24.64
C GLU A 42 -4.12 -16.33 23.57
N ALA A 43 -5.41 -16.40 23.26
CA ALA A 43 -5.97 -17.55 22.59
C ALA A 43 -5.35 -17.74 21.20
N SER A 44 -5.01 -18.99 20.87
CA SER A 44 -4.56 -19.39 19.54
C SER A 44 -5.64 -19.07 18.50
N SER A 45 -5.52 -17.92 17.87
CA SER A 45 -6.47 -17.36 16.90
C SER A 45 -5.77 -16.96 15.61
N LEU A 46 -6.54 -16.85 14.53
CA LEU A 46 -6.02 -16.39 13.25
C LEU A 46 -5.79 -14.87 13.29
N LEU A 47 -4.67 -14.42 12.72
CA LEU A 47 -4.32 -12.99 12.63
C LEU A 47 -5.18 -12.28 11.57
N THR A 48 -5.64 -13.01 10.56
CA THR A 48 -6.64 -12.59 9.58
C THR A 48 -7.75 -13.65 9.46
N GLU A 49 -8.92 -13.28 8.93
CA GLU A 49 -9.75 -14.27 8.24
C GLU A 49 -9.00 -14.76 6.98
N PRO A 50 -9.42 -15.86 6.32
CA PRO A 50 -8.90 -16.20 5.01
C PRO A 50 -9.21 -15.13 3.95
N PHE A 51 -8.49 -15.17 2.84
CA PHE A 51 -8.78 -14.38 1.66
C PHE A 51 -8.46 -15.15 0.38
N LEU A 52 -9.21 -14.86 -0.69
CA LEU A 52 -9.10 -15.55 -1.97
C LEU A 52 -8.12 -14.85 -2.92
N GLN A 53 -7.35 -15.65 -3.66
CA GLN A 53 -6.34 -15.20 -4.63
C GLN A 53 -6.28 -16.13 -5.86
N LYS A 54 -5.61 -15.65 -6.92
CA LYS A 54 -5.12 -16.45 -8.06
C LYS A 54 -6.11 -17.51 -8.62
N PRO A 55 -7.40 -17.18 -8.86
CA PRO A 55 -8.38 -18.15 -9.38
C PRO A 55 -8.05 -18.61 -10.81
N THR A 56 -8.35 -19.88 -11.10
CA THR A 56 -8.22 -20.53 -12.42
C THR A 56 -9.56 -21.16 -12.84
N ASP A 57 -9.65 -21.74 -14.04
CA ASP A 57 -10.87 -22.42 -14.52
C ASP A 57 -11.40 -23.54 -13.59
N ASN A 58 -10.58 -24.11 -12.70
CA ASN A 58 -10.99 -25.17 -11.78
C ASN A 58 -10.34 -25.10 -10.39
N SER A 59 -9.72 -23.97 -10.02
CA SER A 59 -9.11 -23.79 -8.70
C SER A 59 -9.16 -22.35 -8.20
N VAL A 60 -8.92 -22.18 -6.90
CA VAL A 60 -8.64 -20.87 -6.28
C VAL A 60 -7.67 -21.04 -5.11
N THR A 61 -6.81 -20.05 -4.91
CA THR A 61 -5.87 -20.01 -3.78
C THR A 61 -6.54 -19.39 -2.56
N VAL A 62 -6.46 -20.07 -1.42
CA VAL A 62 -6.92 -19.58 -0.12
C VAL A 62 -5.70 -19.30 0.76
N ALA A 63 -5.53 -18.04 1.17
CA ALA A 63 -4.43 -17.60 2.02
C ALA A 63 -4.93 -17.03 3.36
N TRP A 64 -4.13 -17.14 4.42
CA TRP A 64 -4.39 -16.52 5.73
C TRP A 64 -3.09 -16.38 6.55
N PHE A 65 -3.13 -15.58 7.63
CA PHE A 65 -1.97 -15.35 8.49
C PHE A 65 -2.21 -15.74 9.95
N THR A 66 -1.13 -16.09 10.65
CA THR A 66 -1.08 -16.26 12.11
C THR A 66 0.27 -15.80 12.69
N GLU A 67 0.35 -15.64 14.01
CA GLU A 67 1.60 -15.39 14.74
C GLU A 67 2.28 -16.68 15.23
N PHE A 68 2.05 -17.82 14.56
CA PHE A 68 2.70 -19.10 14.86
C PHE A 68 2.91 -19.95 13.58
N PRO A 69 3.92 -20.83 13.51
CA PRO A 69 4.12 -21.66 12.32
C PRO A 69 2.99 -22.68 12.10
N GLY A 70 2.47 -23.24 13.20
CA GLY A 70 1.50 -24.33 13.19
C GLY A 70 2.17 -25.70 12.94
N GLU A 71 1.71 -26.73 13.66
CA GLU A 71 2.03 -28.13 13.35
C GLU A 71 1.31 -28.61 12.09
N LYS A 72 0.10 -28.07 11.85
CA LYS A 72 -0.74 -28.36 10.70
C LYS A 72 -1.62 -27.16 10.36
N ASN A 73 -1.59 -26.76 9.09
CA ASN A 73 -2.42 -25.71 8.53
C ASN A 73 -3.17 -26.29 7.33
N THR A 74 -4.49 -26.11 7.30
CA THR A 74 -5.38 -26.79 6.34
C THR A 74 -6.60 -25.95 6.00
N VAL A 75 -7.14 -26.16 4.80
CA VAL A 75 -8.47 -25.72 4.41
C VAL A 75 -9.38 -26.94 4.36
N ALA A 76 -10.45 -26.93 5.15
CA ALA A 76 -11.56 -27.87 5.02
C ALA A 76 -12.59 -27.29 4.04
N TYR A 77 -13.13 -28.08 3.11
CA TYR A 77 -14.01 -27.57 2.04
C TYR A 77 -15.01 -28.58 1.50
N GLY A 78 -15.97 -28.09 0.72
CA GLY A 78 -16.98 -28.88 0.03
C GLY A 78 -18.17 -29.26 0.92
N ASP A 79 -18.99 -30.19 0.43
CA ASP A 79 -20.28 -30.53 1.04
C ASP A 79 -20.11 -31.05 2.49
N ASN A 80 -20.47 -30.24 3.49
CA ASN A 80 -20.23 -30.46 4.93
C ASN A 80 -18.74 -30.41 5.35
N LEU A 81 -17.89 -29.67 4.63
CA LEU A 81 -16.45 -29.50 4.91
C LEU A 81 -15.67 -30.83 5.01
N ASN A 82 -16.06 -31.80 4.18
CA ASN A 82 -15.56 -33.18 4.26
C ASN A 82 -14.27 -33.46 3.47
N GLN A 83 -13.81 -32.51 2.65
CA GLN A 83 -12.52 -32.55 1.97
C GLN A 83 -11.51 -31.63 2.67
N THR A 84 -10.23 -31.90 2.46
CA THR A 84 -9.15 -31.13 3.10
C THR A 84 -8.00 -30.91 2.13
N ALA A 85 -7.52 -29.66 2.03
CA ALA A 85 -6.25 -29.31 1.41
C ALA A 85 -5.24 -28.92 2.50
N GLU A 86 -3.98 -29.34 2.36
CA GLU A 86 -2.89 -28.95 3.26
C GLU A 86 -2.22 -27.69 2.75
N ALA A 87 -1.88 -26.78 3.67
CA ALA A 87 -1.35 -25.47 3.32
C ALA A 87 0.18 -25.42 3.42
N THR A 88 0.82 -24.92 2.35
CA THR A 88 2.21 -24.47 2.41
C THR A 88 2.30 -23.32 3.40
N THR A 89 3.36 -23.28 4.22
CA THR A 89 3.56 -22.22 5.21
C THR A 89 4.93 -21.58 5.03
N ILE A 90 4.96 -20.25 4.90
CA ILE A 90 6.17 -19.43 4.92
C ILE A 90 6.15 -18.49 6.12
N LYS A 91 7.33 -18.06 6.57
CA LYS A 91 7.47 -16.97 7.53
C LYS A 91 7.83 -15.70 6.79
N LEU A 92 7.12 -14.60 7.05
CA LEU A 92 7.44 -13.29 6.48
C LEU A 92 8.82 -12.83 6.99
N SER A 93 9.69 -12.36 6.10
CA SER A 93 11.12 -12.13 6.37
C SER A 93 11.46 -10.66 6.71
N HIS A 94 10.53 -9.76 6.40
CA HIS A 94 10.70 -8.31 6.50
C HIS A 94 9.79 -7.62 7.52
N THR A 95 8.71 -8.28 7.97
CA THR A 95 7.72 -7.77 8.92
C THR A 95 8.31 -7.32 10.26
N ARG A 96 8.00 -6.09 10.65
CA ARG A 96 8.55 -5.39 11.81
C ARG A 96 7.49 -4.50 12.45
N GLU A 97 7.75 -4.09 13.69
CA GLU A 97 7.10 -2.95 14.35
C GLU A 97 8.17 -1.91 14.71
N ASP A 98 7.76 -0.65 14.88
CA ASP A 98 8.64 0.48 15.16
C ASP A 98 7.97 1.56 16.02
N GLN A 99 8.67 2.69 16.19
CA GLN A 99 8.22 3.81 17.01
C GLN A 99 6.92 4.51 16.58
N LYS A 100 6.39 4.22 15.38
CA LYS A 100 5.13 4.80 14.85
C LYS A 100 4.00 3.77 14.76
N SER A 101 4.30 2.50 15.05
CA SER A 101 3.30 1.43 15.09
C SER A 101 2.23 1.69 16.13
N ARG A 102 1.04 1.13 15.96
CA ARG A 102 -0.06 1.22 16.92
C ARG A 102 -0.63 -0.17 17.10
N VAL A 103 -0.09 -0.93 18.04
CA VAL A 103 -0.35 -2.37 18.17
C VAL A 103 -0.21 -2.83 19.61
N GLY A 104 -1.10 -3.71 20.07
CA GLY A 104 -1.13 -4.23 21.44
C GLY A 104 -1.12 -3.08 22.46
N ASN A 105 -0.09 -3.05 23.32
CA ASN A 105 0.08 -2.00 24.33
C ASN A 105 0.72 -0.69 23.82
N GLN A 106 1.09 -0.59 22.54
CA GLN A 106 1.55 0.67 21.92
C GLN A 106 0.36 1.42 21.31
N THR A 107 -0.09 2.46 22.00
CA THR A 107 -1.10 3.42 21.53
C THR A 107 -0.51 4.78 21.17
N GLU A 108 0.74 5.05 21.57
CA GLU A 108 1.46 6.29 21.26
C GLU A 108 2.89 6.06 20.73
N ASP A 109 3.44 7.10 20.10
CA ASP A 109 4.79 7.05 19.52
C ASP A 109 5.85 6.71 20.57
N LYS A 110 6.82 5.85 20.20
CA LYS A 110 7.97 5.40 21.02
C LYS A 110 7.64 4.63 22.32
N GLN A 111 6.35 4.36 22.60
CA GLN A 111 5.90 3.82 23.89
C GLN A 111 6.45 2.42 24.22
N ILE A 112 6.51 1.51 23.25
CA ILE A 112 7.00 0.12 23.41
C ILE A 112 8.22 -0.13 22.53
N TYR A 113 8.16 0.22 21.24
CA TYR A 113 9.25 0.09 20.28
C TYR A 113 9.93 1.45 20.06
N GLN A 114 11.26 1.53 20.20
CA GLN A 114 12.04 2.77 19.96
C GLN A 114 12.86 2.72 18.66
N LYS A 115 12.78 1.61 17.93
CA LYS A 115 13.46 1.31 16.65
C LYS A 115 12.75 0.11 15.98
N PRO A 116 13.04 -0.23 14.71
CA PRO A 116 12.50 -1.43 14.09
C PRO A 116 12.87 -2.71 14.84
N VAL A 117 11.88 -3.52 15.17
CA VAL A 117 11.98 -4.85 15.80
C VAL A 117 11.21 -5.86 14.95
N PRO A 118 11.76 -7.05 14.61
CA PRO A 118 11.03 -8.09 13.89
C PRO A 118 9.73 -8.48 14.57
N ARG A 119 8.67 -8.68 13.78
CA ARG A 119 7.43 -9.32 14.20
C ARG A 119 7.26 -10.61 13.41
N ASP A 120 7.15 -11.69 14.15
CA ASP A 120 7.14 -13.05 13.62
C ASP A 120 5.72 -13.42 13.15
N ILE A 121 5.53 -13.44 11.84
CA ILE A 121 4.24 -13.71 11.20
C ILE A 121 4.42 -14.79 10.13
N TRP A 122 3.46 -15.69 10.05
CA TRP A 122 3.43 -16.78 9.09
C TRP A 122 2.25 -16.62 8.14
N ARG A 123 2.51 -16.81 6.84
CA ARG A 123 1.50 -16.94 5.78
C ARG A 123 1.27 -18.42 5.51
N HIS A 124 0.01 -18.81 5.48
CA HIS A 124 -0.43 -20.15 5.11
C HIS A 124 -1.23 -20.05 3.81
N GLU A 125 -0.99 -20.97 2.88
CA GLU A 125 -1.64 -20.98 1.57
C GLU A 125 -1.97 -22.42 1.12
N ALA A 126 -3.20 -22.64 0.67
CA ALA A 126 -3.58 -23.85 -0.06
C ALA A 126 -4.31 -23.51 -1.36
N GLU A 127 -4.03 -24.26 -2.43
CA GLU A 127 -4.84 -24.25 -3.65
C GLU A 127 -5.99 -25.26 -3.51
N ILE A 128 -7.23 -24.81 -3.69
CA ILE A 128 -8.41 -25.66 -3.70
C ILE A 128 -8.71 -25.99 -5.15
N THR A 129 -8.53 -27.25 -5.55
CA THR A 129 -8.57 -27.71 -6.94
C THR A 129 -9.76 -28.63 -7.22
N GLY A 130 -10.06 -28.86 -8.50
CA GLY A 130 -11.19 -29.71 -8.93
C GLY A 130 -12.56 -29.05 -8.76
N LEU A 131 -12.59 -27.73 -8.65
CA LEU A 131 -13.81 -26.94 -8.55
C LEU A 131 -14.59 -26.95 -9.88
N THR A 132 -15.90 -26.79 -9.79
CA THR A 132 -16.81 -26.66 -10.93
C THR A 132 -17.24 -25.20 -11.05
N PRO A 133 -17.03 -24.51 -12.20
CA PRO A 133 -17.49 -23.13 -12.37
C PRO A 133 -19.00 -22.97 -12.23
N GLY A 134 -19.43 -21.94 -11.50
CA GLY A 134 -20.84 -21.72 -11.19
C GLY A 134 -21.38 -22.58 -10.04
N LYS A 135 -20.51 -23.23 -9.24
CA LYS A 135 -20.86 -23.84 -7.96
C LYS A 135 -20.02 -23.22 -6.84
N GLU A 136 -20.63 -22.31 -6.09
CA GLU A 136 -20.19 -21.91 -4.75
C GLU A 136 -20.05 -23.14 -3.85
N ILE A 137 -18.92 -23.27 -3.15
CA ILE A 137 -18.72 -24.28 -2.10
C ILE A 137 -18.27 -23.67 -0.78
N ASP A 138 -18.76 -24.25 0.31
CA ASP A 138 -18.34 -23.89 1.67
C ASP A 138 -16.87 -24.26 1.92
N TYR A 139 -16.15 -23.40 2.64
CA TYR A 139 -14.80 -23.65 3.12
C TYR A 139 -14.54 -23.02 4.50
N GLN A 140 -13.57 -23.57 5.24
CA GLN A 140 -13.07 -23.05 6.52
C GLN A 140 -11.56 -23.30 6.61
N VAL A 141 -10.77 -22.32 7.06
CA VAL A 141 -9.34 -22.51 7.33
C VAL A 141 -9.11 -22.86 8.80
N ILE A 142 -8.15 -23.75 9.03
CA ILE A 142 -7.82 -24.34 10.32
C ILE A 142 -6.30 -24.34 10.48
N SER A 143 -5.82 -23.69 11.54
CA SER A 143 -4.41 -23.69 11.95
C SER A 143 -4.28 -24.28 13.35
N LYS A 144 -3.45 -25.31 13.50
CA LYS A 144 -3.16 -25.97 14.78
C LYS A 144 -1.78 -25.56 15.29
N PRO A 145 -1.67 -24.71 16.32
CA PRO A 145 -0.39 -24.44 16.97
C PRO A 145 0.07 -25.64 17.81
N GLU A 146 1.35 -25.60 18.19
CA GLU A 146 1.93 -26.63 19.05
C GLU A 146 1.24 -26.68 20.43
N ASN A 147 0.98 -27.90 20.92
CA ASN A 147 0.43 -28.20 22.25
C ASN A 147 -0.86 -27.43 22.65
N SER A 148 -1.67 -26.97 21.69
CA SER A 148 -2.82 -26.09 21.92
C SER A 148 -4.02 -26.38 21.00
N GLY A 149 -5.09 -25.58 21.12
CA GLY A 149 -6.35 -25.77 20.39
C GLY A 149 -6.31 -25.23 18.95
N GLU A 150 -7.22 -25.72 18.11
CA GLU A 150 -7.31 -25.31 16.70
C GLU A 150 -7.86 -23.87 16.56
N ALA A 151 -7.10 -22.99 15.91
CA ALA A 151 -7.59 -21.70 15.43
C ALA A 151 -8.40 -21.92 14.14
N LYS A 152 -9.60 -21.34 14.05
CA LYS A 152 -10.49 -21.50 12.89
C LYS A 152 -11.14 -20.19 12.48
N SER A 153 -11.37 -20.04 11.18
CA SER A 153 -12.21 -18.97 10.62
C SER A 153 -13.71 -19.27 10.81
N LYS A 154 -14.57 -18.35 10.38
CA LYS A 154 -15.95 -18.73 10.00
C LYS A 154 -15.93 -19.74 8.84
N VAL A 155 -17.10 -20.27 8.49
CA VAL A 155 -17.33 -20.86 7.17
C VAL A 155 -17.64 -19.73 6.19
N TYR A 156 -16.99 -19.73 5.04
CA TYR A 156 -17.19 -18.80 3.91
C TYR A 156 -17.39 -19.61 2.63
N GLN A 157 -17.66 -18.93 1.51
CA GLN A 157 -17.85 -19.59 0.22
C GLN A 157 -16.81 -19.15 -0.81
N LEU A 158 -16.44 -20.08 -1.70
CA LEU A 158 -15.52 -19.84 -2.80
C LEU A 158 -16.02 -20.43 -4.12
N GLU A 159 -15.55 -19.86 -5.23
CA GLU A 159 -15.71 -20.34 -6.61
C GLU A 159 -14.33 -20.34 -7.32
N PRO A 160 -14.16 -21.13 -8.40
CA PRO A 160 -13.07 -20.92 -9.35
C PRO A 160 -13.33 -19.65 -10.19
N ALA A 161 -12.46 -19.36 -11.17
CA ALA A 161 -12.62 -18.23 -12.06
C ALA A 161 -14.00 -18.24 -12.76
N PRO A 162 -14.76 -17.13 -12.73
CA PRO A 162 -16.07 -17.07 -13.33
C PRO A 162 -15.96 -17.17 -14.85
N GLN A 163 -16.86 -17.93 -15.46
CA GLN A 163 -16.87 -18.12 -16.91
C GLN A 163 -17.35 -16.86 -17.64
N PRO A 164 -16.90 -16.64 -18.90
CA PRO A 164 -17.42 -15.57 -19.75
C PRO A 164 -18.95 -15.57 -19.81
N GLY A 165 -19.55 -14.39 -19.78
CA GLY A 165 -20.99 -14.18 -19.71
C GLY A 165 -21.61 -14.21 -18.30
N LYS A 166 -20.89 -14.59 -17.22
CA LYS A 166 -21.37 -14.36 -15.84
C LYS A 166 -21.35 -12.84 -15.56
N PRO A 167 -22.47 -12.21 -15.17
CA PRO A 167 -22.46 -10.83 -14.68
C PRO A 167 -21.73 -10.74 -13.34
N LEU A 168 -20.82 -9.77 -13.20
CA LEU A 168 -19.96 -9.56 -12.03
C LEU A 168 -20.04 -8.10 -11.57
N LYS A 169 -19.85 -7.86 -10.27
CA LYS A 169 -19.62 -6.56 -9.66
C LYS A 169 -18.22 -6.49 -9.07
N ILE A 170 -17.32 -5.81 -9.76
CA ILE A 170 -15.92 -5.70 -9.35
C ILE A 170 -15.72 -4.35 -8.65
N LEU A 171 -15.20 -4.38 -7.42
CA LEU A 171 -14.83 -3.17 -6.67
C LEU A 171 -13.52 -2.60 -7.22
N LEU A 172 -13.55 -1.34 -7.65
CA LEU A 172 -12.37 -0.57 -8.03
C LEU A 172 -11.99 0.32 -6.83
N SER A 173 -10.83 0.07 -6.21
CA SER A 173 -10.33 0.81 -5.05
C SER A 173 -8.82 1.05 -5.11
N SER A 174 -8.30 1.96 -4.29
CA SER A 174 -6.89 2.33 -4.20
C SER A 174 -6.61 3.11 -2.91
N ASP A 175 -5.33 3.30 -2.56
CA ASP A 175 -4.87 4.28 -1.56
C ASP A 175 -5.45 4.08 -0.14
N HIS A 176 -5.79 2.83 0.21
CA HIS A 176 -6.41 2.43 1.48
C HIS A 176 -5.66 2.91 2.73
N GLN A 177 -4.33 2.73 2.73
CA GLN A 177 -3.31 3.28 3.64
C GLN A 177 -3.73 3.69 5.07
N LEU A 178 -4.53 2.87 5.78
CA LEU A 178 -5.11 3.18 7.11
C LEU A 178 -5.86 4.53 7.17
N LYS A 179 -6.38 5.00 6.04
CA LYS A 179 -7.03 6.30 5.94
C LYS A 179 -8.38 6.28 6.66
N SER A 180 -8.75 7.44 7.21
CA SER A 180 -9.82 7.56 8.21
C SER A 180 -11.23 7.24 7.73
N MET A 181 -11.44 7.11 6.42
CA MET A 181 -12.73 6.72 5.85
C MET A 181 -12.69 5.37 5.13
N THR A 182 -11.58 4.60 5.18
CA THR A 182 -11.43 3.31 4.48
C THR A 182 -12.40 2.26 5.01
N ALA A 183 -12.55 2.15 6.34
CA ALA A 183 -13.55 1.26 6.94
C ALA A 183 -15.00 1.68 6.60
N ALA A 184 -15.28 2.99 6.56
CA ALA A 184 -16.59 3.52 6.17
C ALA A 184 -16.88 3.27 4.68
N ASN A 185 -15.85 3.41 3.82
CA ASN A 185 -15.90 3.17 2.39
C ASN A 185 -16.32 1.73 2.10
N LEU A 186 -15.56 0.74 2.58
CA LEU A 186 -15.77 -0.67 2.29
C LEU A 186 -17.10 -1.19 2.86
N GLN A 187 -17.50 -0.72 4.04
CA GLN A 187 -18.80 -1.04 4.64
C GLN A 187 -19.96 -0.53 3.78
N LYS A 188 -19.85 0.70 3.25
CA LYS A 188 -20.86 1.30 2.36
C LYS A 188 -20.79 0.70 0.95
N ALA A 189 -19.62 0.25 0.48
CA ALA A 189 -19.41 -0.46 -0.78
C ALA A 189 -20.11 -1.82 -0.79
N LYS A 190 -19.81 -2.73 0.16
CA LYS A 190 -20.53 -4.03 0.28
C LYS A 190 -22.04 -3.79 0.48
N LYS A 191 -22.47 -2.79 1.28
CA LYS A 191 -23.90 -2.45 1.43
C LYS A 191 -24.57 -1.99 0.11
N THR A 192 -23.83 -1.36 -0.80
CA THR A 192 -24.39 -0.78 -2.05
C THR A 192 -24.32 -1.76 -3.22
N ALA A 193 -23.21 -2.51 -3.35
CA ALA A 193 -23.06 -3.55 -4.36
C ALA A 193 -23.83 -4.84 -4.01
N GLY A 194 -23.96 -5.17 -2.72
CA GLY A 194 -24.37 -6.50 -2.26
C GLY A 194 -23.16 -7.44 -2.30
N ASN A 195 -23.26 -8.52 -3.06
CA ASN A 195 -22.09 -9.32 -3.40
C ASN A 195 -21.15 -8.50 -4.30
N ILE A 196 -19.85 -8.70 -4.09
CA ILE A 196 -18.74 -8.14 -4.86
C ILE A 196 -17.95 -9.36 -5.31
N ASP A 197 -17.77 -9.55 -6.62
CA ASP A 197 -17.19 -10.77 -7.17
C ASP A 197 -15.66 -10.74 -7.25
N ALA A 198 -15.05 -9.55 -7.22
CA ALA A 198 -13.61 -9.35 -7.12
C ALA A 198 -13.27 -7.93 -6.63
N VAL A 199 -12.03 -7.74 -6.18
CA VAL A 199 -11.47 -6.42 -5.84
C VAL A 199 -10.27 -6.14 -6.73
N PHE A 200 -10.31 -5.06 -7.50
CA PHE A 200 -9.17 -4.50 -8.24
C PHE A 200 -8.61 -3.32 -7.42
N MET A 201 -7.38 -3.47 -6.92
CA MET A 201 -6.72 -2.56 -5.99
C MET A 201 -5.50 -1.89 -6.63
N ALA A 202 -5.59 -0.60 -6.96
CA ALA A 202 -4.57 0.11 -7.73
C ALA A 202 -3.36 0.62 -6.90
N GLY A 203 -2.91 -0.18 -5.93
CA GLY A 203 -1.74 0.11 -5.09
C GLY A 203 -2.05 0.99 -3.87
N ASP A 204 -1.00 1.23 -3.08
CA ASP A 204 -1.02 1.98 -1.81
C ASP A 204 -2.03 1.38 -0.81
N LEU A 205 -1.80 0.12 -0.47
CA LEU A 205 -2.62 -0.69 0.43
C LEU A 205 -2.42 -0.26 1.90
N ILE A 206 -1.17 0.08 2.24
CA ILE A 206 -0.67 0.49 3.57
C ILE A 206 0.17 1.78 3.48
N ASN A 207 0.65 2.34 4.58
CA ASN A 207 1.61 3.46 4.55
C ASN A 207 3.07 2.99 4.54
N ILE A 208 3.38 1.84 5.15
CA ILE A 208 4.75 1.29 5.23
C ILE A 208 4.68 -0.24 5.13
N SER A 209 5.12 -0.81 3.99
CA SER A 209 5.01 -2.25 3.70
C SER A 209 5.59 -3.15 4.79
N ASP A 210 6.75 -2.80 5.36
CA ASP A 210 7.40 -3.61 6.41
C ASP A 210 6.78 -3.44 7.81
N ARG A 211 5.80 -2.52 8.02
CA ARG A 211 5.14 -2.34 9.32
C ARG A 211 3.95 -3.30 9.43
N ALA A 212 4.15 -4.40 10.16
CA ALA A 212 3.19 -5.51 10.22
C ALA A 212 1.80 -5.08 10.70
N SER A 213 1.71 -4.26 11.75
CA SER A 213 0.44 -3.77 12.27
C SER A 213 -0.45 -3.07 11.25
N GLU A 214 0.11 -2.44 10.21
CA GLU A 214 -0.68 -1.79 9.15
C GLU A 214 -1.43 -2.78 8.26
N TRP A 215 -0.91 -3.99 8.10
CA TRP A 215 -1.64 -5.06 7.42
C TRP A 215 -2.71 -5.67 8.31
N PHE A 216 -2.39 -5.93 9.58
CA PHE A 216 -3.09 -6.96 10.37
C PHE A 216 -3.98 -6.45 11.50
N ASP A 217 -3.50 -5.53 12.36
CA ASP A 217 -4.10 -5.32 13.69
C ASP A 217 -3.88 -3.92 14.29
N ASP A 218 -3.66 -2.90 13.45
CA ASP A 218 -3.47 -1.52 13.91
C ASP A 218 -4.61 -1.03 14.83
N ASN A 219 -4.24 -0.65 16.06
CA ASN A 219 -5.11 -0.20 17.15
C ASN A 219 -5.99 1.01 16.80
N ARG A 220 -5.71 1.75 15.71
CA ARG A 220 -6.59 2.81 15.20
C ARG A 220 -7.80 2.25 14.44
N GLY A 221 -7.86 0.93 14.25
CA GLY A 221 -8.94 0.21 13.57
C GLY A 221 -8.89 0.30 12.05
N GLY A 222 -7.78 0.73 11.46
CA GLY A 222 -7.65 1.03 10.02
C GLY A 222 -6.88 0.00 9.18
N ALA A 223 -6.37 -1.08 9.79
CA ALA A 223 -5.50 -2.04 9.12
C ALA A 223 -6.14 -2.73 7.90
N PHE A 224 -5.31 -3.07 6.92
CA PHE A 224 -5.73 -3.47 5.57
C PHE A 224 -6.65 -4.71 5.56
N PHE A 225 -6.21 -5.81 6.17
CA PHE A 225 -7.00 -7.05 6.21
C PHE A 225 -8.30 -6.88 7.00
N PRO A 226 -8.32 -6.36 8.25
CA PRO A 226 -9.56 -6.09 8.97
C PRO A 226 -10.58 -5.26 8.20
N ALA A 227 -10.15 -4.21 7.47
CA ALA A 227 -11.05 -3.35 6.72
C ALA A 227 -11.72 -4.06 5.52
N LEU A 228 -11.00 -4.96 4.84
CA LEU A 228 -11.50 -5.79 3.73
C LEU A 228 -12.18 -7.10 4.18
N GLN A 229 -12.14 -7.39 5.49
CA GLN A 229 -12.72 -8.60 6.10
C GLN A 229 -13.93 -8.30 7.00
N GLY A 230 -14.37 -7.05 7.11
CA GLY A 230 -15.50 -6.66 7.97
C GLY A 230 -15.18 -6.74 9.47
N ARG A 231 -13.90 -6.64 9.83
CA ARG A 231 -13.34 -6.75 11.18
C ARG A 231 -12.54 -5.52 11.64
N ALA A 232 -12.55 -4.43 10.88
CA ALA A 232 -12.00 -3.15 11.31
C ALA A 232 -12.78 -2.57 12.50
N ASN A 233 -12.25 -1.54 13.14
CA ASN A 233 -12.94 -0.85 14.24
C ASN A 233 -12.61 0.65 14.24
N TYR A 234 -12.76 1.30 13.10
CA TYR A 234 -12.39 2.70 12.94
C TYR A 234 -13.50 3.61 13.46
N GLU A 235 -13.24 4.39 14.51
CA GLU A 235 -14.16 5.41 14.99
C GLU A 235 -13.93 6.75 14.28
N ILE A 236 -14.94 7.23 13.56
CA ILE A 236 -14.96 8.58 13.01
C ILE A 236 -15.76 9.47 13.98
N ASP A 237 -15.08 10.44 14.59
CA ASP A 237 -15.72 11.53 15.35
C ASP A 237 -15.94 12.74 14.43
N LYS A 238 -17.19 13.17 14.29
CA LYS A 238 -17.56 14.44 13.63
C LYS A 238 -18.45 15.23 14.57
N ASN A 239 -17.94 16.36 15.05
CA ASN A 239 -18.65 17.29 15.95
C ASN A 239 -19.16 16.63 17.25
N GLY A 240 -18.45 15.62 17.77
CA GLY A 240 -18.86 14.85 18.97
C GLY A 240 -19.80 13.69 18.66
N VAL A 241 -20.21 13.48 17.41
CA VAL A 241 -20.90 12.27 16.97
C VAL A 241 -19.85 11.24 16.54
N LYS A 242 -19.66 10.24 17.39
CA LYS A 242 -18.77 9.10 17.17
C LYS A 242 -19.51 8.00 16.42
N THR A 243 -18.99 7.59 15.26
CA THR A 243 -19.51 6.46 14.48
C THR A 243 -18.39 5.45 14.24
N ALA A 244 -18.56 4.22 14.75
CA ALA A 244 -17.65 3.11 14.45
C ALA A 244 -18.02 2.45 13.12
N TYR A 245 -17.01 2.18 12.29
CA TYR A 245 -17.14 1.46 11.03
C TYR A 245 -16.28 0.20 11.06
N GLN A 246 -16.82 -0.91 10.55
CA GLN A 246 -16.20 -2.24 10.63
C GLN A 246 -15.54 -2.68 9.31
N GLY A 247 -15.64 -1.89 8.24
CA GLY A 247 -15.25 -2.32 6.90
C GLY A 247 -16.32 -3.19 6.24
N GLY A 248 -15.95 -3.87 5.15
CA GLY A 248 -16.81 -4.81 4.45
C GLY A 248 -16.24 -6.22 4.47
N GLU A 249 -17.06 -7.23 4.76
CA GLU A 249 -16.69 -8.65 4.64
C GLU A 249 -16.67 -8.99 3.13
N ILE A 250 -15.51 -8.89 2.49
CA ILE A 250 -15.34 -8.94 1.02
C ILE A 250 -14.37 -10.04 0.62
N ILE A 251 -13.10 -9.96 1.02
CA ILE A 251 -12.03 -10.77 0.40
C ILE A 251 -12.05 -12.25 0.82
N GLN A 252 -12.88 -12.63 1.80
CA GLN A 252 -13.19 -14.02 2.12
C GLN A 252 -13.96 -14.75 1.00
N GLU A 253 -14.68 -14.00 0.16
CA GLU A 253 -15.56 -14.56 -0.89
C GLU A 253 -15.20 -14.02 -2.29
N ALA A 254 -14.40 -12.95 -2.34
CA ALA A 254 -14.02 -12.22 -3.56
C ALA A 254 -12.50 -12.19 -3.74
N PRO A 255 -11.93 -12.76 -4.82
CA PRO A 255 -10.50 -12.67 -5.09
C PRO A 255 -10.03 -11.22 -5.25
N ILE A 256 -8.88 -10.90 -4.65
CA ILE A 256 -8.23 -9.60 -4.75
C ILE A 256 -7.05 -9.61 -5.72
N PHE A 257 -7.02 -8.62 -6.61
CA PHE A 257 -5.96 -8.36 -7.58
C PHE A 257 -5.34 -7.00 -7.29
N THR A 258 -4.05 -6.96 -7.04
CA THR A 258 -3.32 -5.78 -6.56
C THR A 258 -2.29 -5.30 -7.59
N ALA A 259 -2.14 -3.97 -7.72
CA ALA A 259 -0.99 -3.32 -8.32
C ALA A 259 0.01 -2.89 -7.22
N ILE A 260 1.26 -2.64 -7.60
CA ILE A 260 2.28 -2.09 -6.69
C ILE A 260 2.19 -0.55 -6.71
N GLY A 261 1.80 0.04 -5.58
CA GLY A 261 1.88 1.47 -5.34
C GLY A 261 3.24 1.89 -4.78
N ASN A 262 3.41 3.19 -4.51
CA ASN A 262 4.70 3.68 -3.99
C ASN A 262 4.91 3.36 -2.51
N HIS A 263 3.89 2.92 -1.76
CA HIS A 263 4.02 2.52 -0.34
C HIS A 263 4.27 1.02 -0.13
N GLU A 264 4.05 0.18 -1.14
CA GLU A 264 4.47 -1.22 -1.15
C GLU A 264 6.00 -1.38 -1.31
N VAL A 265 6.68 -0.36 -1.83
CA VAL A 265 8.12 -0.36 -2.10
C VAL A 265 8.92 0.17 -0.91
N MET A 266 9.77 -0.67 -0.32
CA MET A 266 10.64 -0.30 0.81
C MET A 266 12.07 0.00 0.34
N GLY A 267 12.65 1.07 0.87
CA GLY A 267 14.05 1.46 0.63
C GLY A 267 15.07 0.66 1.43
N ARG A 268 16.21 1.30 1.74
CA ARG A 268 17.39 0.62 2.29
C ARG A 268 17.20 0.23 3.76
N ARG A 269 17.00 -1.07 4.01
CA ARG A 269 16.84 -1.67 5.34
C ARG A 269 18.04 -1.35 6.26
N GLY A 270 17.78 -0.95 7.49
CA GLY A 270 18.80 -0.63 8.50
C GLY A 270 19.54 0.70 8.31
N LYS A 271 19.07 1.61 7.43
CA LYS A 271 19.68 2.94 7.23
C LYS A 271 19.05 4.07 8.05
N SER A 272 18.00 3.80 8.82
CA SER A 272 17.30 4.80 9.63
C SER A 272 16.84 4.28 11.00
N GLU A 273 16.37 5.18 11.85
CA GLU A 273 15.87 4.89 13.20
C GLU A 273 14.41 4.40 13.21
N ASP A 274 13.66 4.54 12.12
CA ASP A 274 12.33 3.96 11.95
C ASP A 274 12.04 3.50 10.50
N LEU A 275 10.98 2.72 10.32
CA LEU A 275 10.62 2.13 9.03
C LEU A 275 10.18 3.19 8.01
N GLY A 276 9.63 4.32 8.46
CA GLY A 276 9.33 5.48 7.62
C GLY A 276 10.59 6.16 7.08
N GLY A 277 11.68 6.11 7.84
CA GLY A 277 13.00 6.54 7.39
C GLY A 277 13.60 5.57 6.37
N GLU A 278 13.53 4.25 6.60
CA GLU A 278 13.98 3.23 5.62
C GLU A 278 13.20 3.30 4.30
N TYR A 279 11.88 3.45 4.39
CA TYR A 279 10.97 3.70 3.27
C TYR A 279 11.42 4.90 2.42
N ASN A 280 11.65 6.06 3.06
CA ASN A 280 12.13 7.26 2.39
C ASN A 280 13.60 7.19 1.92
N ASP A 281 14.30 6.09 2.15
CA ASP A 281 15.73 5.92 1.83
C ASP A 281 16.01 4.97 0.66
N ALA A 282 15.03 4.79 -0.23
CA ALA A 282 15.25 4.20 -1.55
C ALA A 282 16.03 5.13 -2.49
N ILE A 283 16.89 4.52 -3.32
CA ILE A 283 17.73 5.14 -4.37
C ILE A 283 17.73 4.29 -5.66
N PRO A 284 18.02 4.85 -6.85
CA PRO A 284 17.96 4.13 -8.12
C PRO A 284 18.87 2.90 -8.18
N ARG A 285 18.43 1.84 -8.88
CA ARG A 285 19.18 0.58 -8.97
C ARG A 285 20.58 0.76 -9.58
N GLU A 286 20.74 1.64 -10.56
CA GLU A 286 22.07 1.93 -11.16
C GLU A 286 23.02 2.58 -10.14
N VAL A 287 22.54 3.60 -9.41
CA VAL A 287 23.31 4.27 -8.36
C VAL A 287 23.74 3.27 -7.29
N ALA A 288 22.82 2.45 -6.80
CA ALA A 288 23.11 1.43 -5.80
C ALA A 288 24.12 0.37 -6.31
N GLN A 289 24.05 -0.02 -7.59
CA GLN A 289 25.04 -0.89 -8.21
C GLN A 289 26.43 -0.23 -8.26
N ASN A 290 26.50 1.07 -8.56
CA ASN A 290 27.75 1.82 -8.65
C ASN A 290 28.37 2.08 -7.26
N LEU A 291 27.56 2.25 -6.21
CA LEU A 291 28.01 2.48 -4.82
C LEU A 291 28.35 1.18 -4.06
N TYR A 292 27.61 0.09 -4.29
CA TYR A 292 27.63 -1.10 -3.42
C TYR A 292 27.80 -2.44 -4.15
N GLY A 293 27.85 -2.41 -5.50
CA GLY A 293 27.99 -3.61 -6.33
C GLY A 293 26.70 -4.43 -6.48
N LYS A 294 26.64 -5.19 -7.58
CA LYS A 294 25.45 -5.94 -8.01
C LYS A 294 24.96 -7.00 -7.00
N SER A 295 25.86 -7.58 -6.20
CA SER A 295 25.56 -8.67 -5.26
C SER A 295 24.68 -8.28 -4.07
N SER A 296 24.51 -6.98 -3.79
CA SER A 296 23.70 -6.48 -2.67
C SER A 296 22.59 -5.51 -3.10
N LEU A 297 22.32 -5.44 -4.41
CA LEU A 297 21.50 -4.40 -5.04
C LEU A 297 20.13 -4.21 -4.39
N LYS A 298 19.38 -5.30 -4.14
CA LYS A 298 18.03 -5.27 -3.54
C LYS A 298 18.02 -4.58 -2.17
N ALA A 299 18.99 -4.92 -1.31
CA ALA A 299 19.11 -4.38 0.05
C ALA A 299 19.65 -2.94 0.10
N ASN A 300 20.36 -2.50 -0.94
CA ASN A 300 20.99 -1.17 -1.02
C ASN A 300 20.34 -0.22 -2.05
N SER A 301 19.17 -0.59 -2.60
CA SER A 301 18.37 0.23 -3.52
C SER A 301 16.94 0.32 -3.00
N PHE A 302 16.08 -0.63 -3.38
CA PHE A 302 14.71 -0.82 -2.90
C PHE A 302 14.24 -2.24 -3.18
N ASN A 303 13.16 -2.63 -2.51
CA ASN A 303 12.61 -3.98 -2.48
C ASN A 303 11.08 -3.94 -2.30
N THR A 304 10.39 -5.05 -2.57
CA THR A 304 8.92 -5.19 -2.53
C THR A 304 8.53 -6.41 -1.68
N ASP A 305 9.42 -6.81 -0.76
CA ASP A 305 9.49 -8.19 -0.29
C ASP A 305 8.30 -8.54 0.61
N THR A 306 7.89 -7.64 1.51
CA THR A 306 6.68 -7.85 2.32
C THR A 306 5.40 -7.89 1.47
N TYR A 307 5.35 -7.22 0.31
CA TYR A 307 4.21 -7.33 -0.61
C TYR A 307 4.21 -8.66 -1.38
N GLU A 308 5.36 -9.03 -1.96
CA GLU A 308 5.56 -10.30 -2.71
C GLU A 308 5.46 -11.53 -1.77
N GLU A 309 5.69 -11.39 -0.47
CA GLU A 309 5.47 -12.45 0.54
C GLU A 309 4.03 -12.49 1.07
N ILE A 310 3.20 -11.45 0.89
CA ILE A 310 1.80 -11.38 1.36
C ILE A 310 0.80 -11.84 0.30
N PHE A 311 1.01 -11.49 -0.97
CA PHE A 311 0.05 -11.76 -2.05
C PHE A 311 0.62 -12.71 -3.10
N SER A 312 -0.12 -13.77 -3.42
CA SER A 312 0.12 -14.57 -4.63
C SER A 312 -0.86 -14.18 -5.73
N LEU A 313 -0.34 -13.85 -6.90
CA LEU A 313 -1.02 -13.16 -8.00
C LEU A 313 -0.76 -13.91 -9.32
N PRO A 314 -1.44 -13.58 -10.42
CA PRO A 314 -1.01 -14.04 -11.75
C PRO A 314 0.43 -13.58 -12.05
N GLU A 315 1.16 -14.34 -12.85
CA GLU A 315 2.58 -14.11 -13.12
C GLU A 315 2.83 -13.74 -14.59
N SER A 316 3.72 -12.77 -14.85
CA SER A 316 4.36 -12.60 -16.16
C SER A 316 5.78 -13.16 -16.17
N LYS A 317 6.22 -13.62 -17.35
CA LYS A 317 7.55 -14.20 -17.56
C LYS A 317 8.72 -13.24 -17.25
N SER A 318 8.51 -11.93 -17.36
CA SER A 318 9.53 -10.89 -17.13
C SER A 318 9.33 -10.10 -15.83
N GLY A 319 8.10 -10.03 -15.31
CA GLY A 319 7.77 -9.30 -14.09
C GLY A 319 7.56 -10.14 -12.83
N GLY A 320 7.31 -11.45 -12.98
CA GLY A 320 6.74 -12.26 -11.90
C GLY A 320 5.34 -11.73 -11.54
N GLU A 321 5.04 -11.66 -10.25
CA GLU A 321 3.76 -11.16 -9.70
C GLU A 321 3.68 -9.62 -9.65
N LYS A 322 4.75 -8.90 -10.06
CA LYS A 322 4.83 -7.42 -10.01
C LYS A 322 4.03 -6.72 -11.11
N TYR A 323 3.94 -7.34 -12.28
CA TYR A 323 3.12 -6.92 -13.42
C TYR A 323 2.69 -8.15 -14.19
N TYR A 324 1.41 -8.25 -14.54
CA TYR A 324 0.77 -9.50 -14.97
C TYR A 324 -0.54 -9.22 -15.72
N ALA A 325 -1.11 -10.26 -16.32
CA ALA A 325 -2.45 -10.19 -16.90
C ALA A 325 -3.26 -11.45 -16.58
N THR A 326 -4.57 -11.31 -16.45
CA THR A 326 -5.49 -12.41 -16.15
C THR A 326 -6.86 -12.16 -16.74
N THR A 327 -7.64 -13.23 -16.92
CA THR A 327 -9.02 -13.19 -17.40
C THR A 327 -9.95 -13.56 -16.24
N PHE A 328 -10.98 -12.75 -15.99
CA PHE A 328 -11.95 -12.95 -14.93
C PHE A 328 -13.36 -12.67 -15.49
N GLY A 329 -14.07 -13.73 -15.88
CA GLY A 329 -15.31 -13.63 -16.64
C GLY A 329 -15.10 -12.93 -17.98
N ASP A 330 -15.88 -11.87 -18.22
CA ASP A 330 -15.80 -11.05 -19.43
C ASP A 330 -14.60 -10.08 -19.48
N VAL A 331 -13.81 -9.98 -18.40
CA VAL A 331 -12.76 -8.97 -18.22
C VAL A 331 -11.37 -9.58 -18.46
N ARG A 332 -10.57 -8.97 -19.34
CA ARG A 332 -9.09 -9.08 -19.29
C ARG A 332 -8.57 -7.92 -18.45
N LEU A 333 -7.97 -8.25 -17.31
CA LEU A 333 -7.22 -7.31 -16.48
C LEU A 333 -5.74 -7.41 -16.83
N VAL A 334 -5.12 -6.28 -17.15
CA VAL A 334 -3.67 -6.10 -17.29
C VAL A 334 -3.19 -5.18 -16.17
N VAL A 335 -2.20 -5.61 -15.39
CA VAL A 335 -1.69 -4.88 -14.23
C VAL A 335 -0.24 -4.49 -14.46
N LEU A 336 0.07 -3.19 -14.34
CA LEU A 336 1.38 -2.60 -14.59
C LEU A 336 2.02 -2.13 -13.28
N ASN A 337 3.32 -2.39 -13.13
CA ASN A 337 4.17 -1.73 -12.16
C ASN A 337 4.61 -0.37 -12.73
N ALA A 338 3.70 0.60 -12.66
CA ALA A 338 3.98 2.00 -12.91
C ALA A 338 3.82 2.79 -11.61
N THR A 339 4.92 2.87 -10.85
CA THR A 339 5.04 3.66 -9.64
C THR A 339 6.46 4.21 -9.47
N ASN A 340 6.58 5.32 -8.73
CA ASN A 340 7.82 6.05 -8.48
C ASN A 340 7.93 6.43 -6.99
N ILE A 341 9.11 6.83 -6.55
CA ILE A 341 9.31 7.21 -5.14
C ILE A 341 8.66 8.55 -4.82
N TRP A 342 7.69 8.56 -3.89
CA TRP A 342 7.08 9.81 -3.46
C TRP A 342 8.12 10.74 -2.80
N ARG A 343 8.17 11.99 -3.26
CA ARG A 343 9.04 13.05 -2.73
C ARG A 343 8.27 14.35 -2.61
N GLY A 344 8.48 15.07 -1.51
CA GLY A 344 7.91 16.40 -1.30
C GLY A 344 8.41 17.43 -2.33
N PRO A 345 7.56 18.39 -2.76
CA PRO A 345 7.90 19.42 -3.75
C PRO A 345 8.72 20.60 -3.18
N SER A 346 9.04 20.59 -1.88
CA SER A 346 9.78 21.67 -1.20
C SER A 346 11.13 21.99 -1.87
N LEU A 347 11.50 23.27 -1.83
CA LEU A 347 12.76 23.80 -2.33
C LEU A 347 13.70 24.28 -1.23
N GLU A 348 13.37 24.06 0.05
CA GLU A 348 14.21 24.45 1.19
C GLU A 348 15.56 23.71 1.21
N SER A 349 16.58 24.32 1.82
CA SER A 349 17.97 23.83 1.81
C SER A 349 18.17 22.50 2.54
N ASP A 350 17.25 22.14 3.43
CA ASP A 350 17.22 20.88 4.17
C ASP A 350 16.50 19.73 3.44
N THR A 351 15.87 20.00 2.28
CA THR A 351 14.92 19.07 1.67
C THR A 351 15.62 18.06 0.74
N LYS A 352 15.52 16.76 1.07
CA LYS A 352 15.79 15.63 0.17
C LYS A 352 14.56 15.41 -0.73
N GLY A 353 14.43 16.21 -1.79
CA GLY A 353 13.15 16.50 -2.43
C GLY A 353 12.96 15.97 -3.85
N LYS A 354 11.81 16.33 -4.42
CA LYS A 354 11.43 16.05 -5.80
C LYS A 354 12.35 16.72 -6.81
N TYR A 355 12.66 18.01 -6.59
CA TYR A 355 13.37 18.87 -7.55
C TYR A 355 14.82 19.19 -7.14
N ARG A 356 15.25 18.84 -5.93
CA ARG A 356 16.58 19.18 -5.39
C ARG A 356 17.11 18.19 -4.35
N GLU A 357 18.42 18.23 -4.12
CA GLU A 357 19.04 17.64 -2.93
C GLU A 357 19.18 18.62 -1.76
N ARG A 358 19.34 18.02 -0.57
CA ARG A 358 19.71 18.69 0.69
C ARG A 358 21.17 19.16 0.64
N GLU A 359 21.41 20.42 1.01
CA GLU A 359 22.75 21.06 0.88
C GLU A 359 23.83 20.41 1.75
N ALA A 360 23.43 19.84 2.89
CA ALA A 360 24.31 19.10 3.78
C ALA A 360 24.85 17.79 3.16
N ASP A 361 24.17 17.23 2.14
CA ASP A 361 24.54 15.95 1.51
C ASP A 361 25.24 16.12 0.15
N PHE A 362 25.47 17.33 -0.36
CA PHE A 362 26.04 17.53 -1.70
C PHE A 362 27.36 16.77 -1.94
N GLU A 363 28.23 16.64 -0.95
CA GLU A 363 29.49 15.89 -1.05
C GLU A 363 29.35 14.39 -0.65
N ASN A 364 28.12 13.88 -0.52
CA ASN A 364 27.76 12.56 0.01
C ASN A 364 26.69 11.87 -0.89
N PRO A 365 27.04 11.38 -2.09
CA PRO A 365 26.07 10.78 -3.04
C PRO A 365 25.26 9.62 -2.46
N GLU A 366 25.79 8.91 -1.46
CA GLU A 366 25.10 7.82 -0.79
C GLU A 366 23.87 8.25 0.03
N LYS A 367 23.68 9.56 0.24
CA LYS A 367 22.56 10.17 1.01
C LYS A 367 21.55 10.91 0.12
N TRP A 368 21.87 11.13 -1.15
CA TRP A 368 20.99 11.82 -2.10
C TRP A 368 19.66 11.09 -2.28
N GLY A 369 18.59 11.84 -2.50
CA GLY A 369 17.25 11.33 -2.79
C GLY A 369 17.05 10.86 -4.23
N TYR A 370 17.86 11.38 -5.16
CA TYR A 370 17.76 11.15 -6.61
C TYR A 370 16.37 11.48 -7.17
N GLY A 371 15.78 12.58 -6.69
CA GLY A 371 14.44 13.03 -7.04
C GLY A 371 13.34 11.99 -6.76
N GLN A 372 12.19 12.23 -7.39
CA GLN A 372 11.17 11.20 -7.68
C GLN A 372 11.66 10.36 -8.87
N HIS A 373 12.34 9.25 -8.62
CA HIS A 373 12.74 8.26 -9.63
C HIS A 373 11.76 7.08 -9.72
N ILE A 374 11.69 6.45 -10.89
CA ILE A 374 10.82 5.30 -11.18
C ILE A 374 11.41 4.01 -10.59
N PHE A 375 10.54 3.10 -10.10
CA PHE A 375 10.96 1.85 -9.47
C PHE A 375 11.13 0.67 -10.45
N GLU A 376 10.27 0.56 -11.47
CA GLU A 376 10.36 -0.46 -12.52
C GLU A 376 10.23 0.21 -13.91
N PRO A 377 11.24 0.10 -14.80
CA PRO A 377 11.21 0.76 -16.11
C PRO A 377 9.99 0.39 -16.97
N ILE A 378 9.40 1.37 -17.64
CA ILE A 378 8.18 1.22 -18.47
C ILE A 378 8.26 2.01 -19.78
N ASP A 379 9.35 2.74 -19.97
CA ASP A 379 9.80 3.33 -21.22
C ASP A 379 9.89 2.30 -22.35
N LYS A 380 9.78 2.79 -23.58
CA LYS A 380 9.98 2.00 -24.79
C LYS A 380 11.29 1.22 -24.74
N ASP A 381 11.22 -0.03 -25.17
CA ASP A 381 12.28 -1.06 -25.10
C ASP A 381 12.53 -1.67 -23.71
N SER A 382 11.82 -1.27 -22.64
CA SER A 382 11.89 -1.96 -21.33
C SER A 382 11.28 -3.37 -21.36
N SER A 383 11.68 -4.22 -20.40
CA SER A 383 11.10 -5.58 -20.23
C SER A 383 9.59 -5.58 -19.95
N GLN A 384 9.07 -4.51 -19.32
CA GLN A 384 7.65 -4.34 -19.03
C GLN A 384 6.90 -3.81 -20.26
N TYR A 385 7.47 -2.83 -20.96
CA TYR A 385 6.92 -2.33 -22.23
C TYR A 385 6.81 -3.44 -23.28
N ASN A 386 7.88 -4.22 -23.47
CA ASN A 386 7.90 -5.32 -24.43
C ASN A 386 6.90 -6.43 -24.07
N TRP A 387 6.79 -6.80 -22.79
CA TRP A 387 5.76 -7.73 -22.33
C TRP A 387 4.35 -7.19 -22.56
N LEU A 388 4.09 -5.90 -22.33
CA LEU A 388 2.79 -5.29 -22.62
C LEU A 388 2.46 -5.35 -24.12
N VAL A 389 3.44 -5.13 -25.00
CA VAL A 389 3.26 -5.30 -26.47
C VAL A 389 2.92 -6.75 -26.84
N GLU A 390 3.50 -7.75 -26.16
CA GLU A 390 3.13 -9.17 -26.32
C GLU A 390 1.70 -9.45 -25.79
N GLU A 391 1.37 -8.99 -24.57
CA GLU A 391 0.08 -9.19 -23.90
C GLU A 391 -1.08 -8.55 -24.66
N LEU A 392 -0.97 -7.29 -25.09
CA LEU A 392 -1.98 -6.63 -25.93
C LEU A 392 -2.17 -7.34 -27.28
N ASN A 393 -1.16 -8.11 -27.72
CA ASN A 393 -1.24 -8.93 -28.91
C ASN A 393 -1.82 -10.33 -28.71
N SER A 394 -2.04 -10.77 -27.46
CA SER A 394 -2.52 -12.10 -27.11
C SER A 394 -3.94 -12.41 -27.65
N PRO A 395 -4.27 -13.69 -27.91
CA PRO A 395 -5.64 -14.12 -28.15
C PRO A 395 -6.60 -13.72 -27.02
N GLU A 396 -6.16 -13.85 -25.76
CA GLU A 396 -6.94 -13.59 -24.55
C GLU A 396 -7.33 -12.12 -24.45
N PHE A 397 -6.38 -11.19 -24.64
CA PHE A 397 -6.66 -9.76 -24.66
C PHE A 397 -7.53 -9.36 -25.85
N LYS A 398 -7.27 -9.91 -27.05
CA LYS A 398 -8.02 -9.55 -28.26
C LYS A 398 -9.47 -10.05 -28.28
N GLN A 399 -9.76 -11.15 -27.58
CA GLN A 399 -11.10 -11.74 -27.50
C GLN A 399 -11.92 -11.23 -26.31
N ALA A 400 -11.29 -10.64 -25.29
CA ALA A 400 -11.99 -10.12 -24.11
C ALA A 400 -12.97 -8.98 -24.46
N LYS A 401 -14.16 -9.03 -23.83
CA LYS A 401 -15.25 -8.07 -23.98
C LYS A 401 -14.95 -6.74 -23.28
N TYR A 402 -14.31 -6.81 -22.11
CA TYR A 402 -13.81 -5.66 -21.38
C TYR A 402 -12.30 -5.77 -21.19
N LYS A 403 -11.56 -4.75 -21.62
CA LYS A 403 -10.11 -4.62 -21.49
C LYS A 403 -9.81 -3.53 -20.48
N VAL A 404 -9.32 -3.93 -19.31
CA VAL A 404 -9.01 -3.06 -18.19
C VAL A 404 -7.50 -3.07 -17.96
N VAL A 405 -6.89 -1.89 -17.94
CA VAL A 405 -5.50 -1.71 -17.48
C VAL A 405 -5.54 -1.08 -16.09
N MET A 406 -4.77 -1.64 -15.15
CA MET A 406 -4.62 -1.11 -13.80
C MET A 406 -3.15 -0.79 -13.52
N LEU A 407 -2.90 0.38 -12.95
CA LEU A 407 -1.59 0.85 -12.54
C LEU A 407 -1.75 1.80 -11.34
N HIS A 408 -0.69 2.12 -10.61
CA HIS A 408 -0.82 3.03 -9.47
C HIS A 408 -0.74 4.51 -9.87
N HIS A 409 0.30 4.91 -10.60
CA HIS A 409 0.52 6.32 -10.92
C HIS A 409 -0.46 6.84 -11.99
N PRO A 410 -1.05 8.04 -11.82
CA PRO A 410 -2.09 8.56 -12.70
C PRO A 410 -1.56 8.96 -14.08
N VAL A 411 -2.27 8.51 -15.11
CA VAL A 411 -2.03 8.94 -16.51
C VAL A 411 -2.59 10.34 -16.76
N HIS A 412 -3.76 10.63 -16.18
CA HIS A 412 -4.43 11.93 -16.24
C HIS A 412 -5.06 12.24 -14.87
N SER A 413 -4.78 13.40 -14.28
CA SER A 413 -5.39 13.78 -13.00
C SER A 413 -5.32 15.29 -12.75
N LEU A 414 -6.27 15.79 -11.97
CA LEU A 414 -6.22 17.11 -11.36
C LEU A 414 -5.41 17.12 -10.04
N GLY A 415 -4.96 15.97 -9.56
CA GLY A 415 -4.22 15.83 -8.30
C GLY A 415 -2.84 16.49 -8.29
N GLU A 416 -2.22 16.60 -7.13
CA GLU A 416 -0.86 17.16 -7.01
C GLU A 416 0.22 16.20 -7.53
N ASN A 417 0.10 14.90 -7.25
CA ASN A 417 1.19 13.93 -7.43
C ASN A 417 1.52 13.58 -8.90
N ILE A 418 0.61 13.84 -9.86
CA ILE A 418 0.87 13.77 -11.31
C ILE A 418 1.84 14.85 -11.83
N VAL A 419 2.31 15.76 -10.97
CA VAL A 419 3.43 16.65 -11.30
C VAL A 419 4.63 16.25 -10.43
N PRO A 420 5.77 15.89 -11.03
CA PRO A 420 6.15 16.09 -12.43
C PRO A 420 5.71 14.93 -13.33
N ALA A 421 6.01 15.04 -14.63
CA ALA A 421 5.86 13.96 -15.60
C ALA A 421 6.45 12.62 -15.11
N TYR A 422 5.82 11.51 -15.49
CA TYR A 422 6.27 10.17 -15.16
C TYR A 422 7.47 9.77 -16.04
N THR A 423 8.65 10.27 -15.65
CA THR A 423 9.91 10.08 -16.39
C THR A 423 11.10 9.98 -15.44
N ASN A 424 12.26 9.55 -15.95
CA ASN A 424 13.48 9.52 -15.15
C ASN A 424 14.03 10.94 -14.91
N PRO A 425 14.44 11.29 -13.67
CA PRO A 425 14.90 12.64 -13.34
C PRO A 425 16.22 13.02 -14.04
N VAL A 426 16.19 14.10 -14.81
CA VAL A 426 17.37 14.72 -15.43
C VAL A 426 18.14 15.50 -14.37
N GLN A 427 19.28 14.98 -13.91
CA GLN A 427 20.10 15.64 -12.90
C GLN A 427 20.96 16.77 -13.49
N THR A 428 20.95 17.93 -12.83
CA THR A 428 21.92 19.01 -13.06
C THR A 428 22.70 19.31 -11.77
N ILE A 429 24.03 19.32 -11.84
CA ILE A 429 24.91 19.70 -10.72
C ILE A 429 25.57 21.05 -11.04
N GLU A 430 25.14 22.11 -10.35
CA GLU A 430 25.77 23.43 -10.43
C GLU A 430 26.99 23.51 -9.50
N LYS A 431 28.08 24.12 -9.98
CA LYS A 431 29.33 24.29 -9.24
C LYS A 431 29.79 25.75 -9.23
N ASP A 432 30.61 26.11 -8.24
CA ASP A 432 31.32 27.39 -8.20
C ASP A 432 32.64 27.37 -9.00
N ASP A 433 33.29 28.52 -9.13
CA ASP A 433 34.58 28.68 -9.83
C ASP A 433 35.74 27.86 -9.22
N ARG A 434 35.51 27.23 -8.06
CA ARG A 434 36.45 26.39 -7.30
C ARG A 434 36.11 24.90 -7.41
N GLY A 435 35.03 24.56 -8.14
CA GLY A 435 34.53 23.21 -8.35
C GLY A 435 33.64 22.66 -7.24
N LYS A 436 33.30 23.44 -6.20
CA LYS A 436 32.39 23.03 -5.12
C LYS A 436 30.95 23.02 -5.62
N ILE A 437 30.15 22.03 -5.22
CA ILE A 437 28.73 21.96 -5.54
C ILE A 437 27.96 23.10 -4.85
N LYS A 438 27.13 23.79 -5.63
CA LYS A 438 26.21 24.86 -5.19
C LYS A 438 24.75 24.42 -5.18
N ALA A 439 24.36 23.56 -6.11
CA ALA A 439 23.03 23.00 -6.20
C ALA A 439 23.07 21.65 -6.94
N ILE A 440 22.19 20.74 -6.54
CA ILE A 440 21.84 19.56 -7.32
C ILE A 440 20.34 19.66 -7.56
N LYS A 441 19.94 19.69 -8.83
CA LYS A 441 18.56 19.85 -9.29
C LYS A 441 18.11 18.63 -10.10
N TYR A 442 16.82 18.37 -10.10
CA TYR A 442 16.18 17.36 -10.93
C TYR A 442 15.08 17.98 -11.79
N GLU A 443 15.11 17.67 -13.08
CA GLU A 443 14.13 18.11 -14.06
C GLU A 443 13.44 16.93 -14.75
N TYR A 444 12.21 17.17 -15.20
CA TYR A 444 11.32 16.16 -15.74
C TYR A 444 10.64 16.73 -16.99
N PRO A 445 11.20 16.53 -18.18
CA PRO A 445 10.62 17.04 -19.42
C PRO A 445 9.24 16.41 -19.65
N LEU A 446 8.24 17.23 -20.00
CA LEU A 446 6.86 16.77 -20.15
C LEU A 446 6.67 15.90 -21.40
N GLU A 447 7.47 16.16 -22.44
CA GLU A 447 7.58 15.36 -23.65
C GLU A 447 8.20 13.96 -23.42
N GLU A 448 8.84 13.75 -22.26
CA GLU A 448 9.47 12.48 -21.86
C GLU A 448 8.60 11.69 -20.86
N ASP A 449 7.33 12.06 -20.61
CA ASP A 449 6.40 11.25 -19.82
C ASP A 449 6.17 9.88 -20.47
N TYR A 450 6.63 8.79 -19.84
CA TYR A 450 6.58 7.47 -20.45
C TYR A 450 5.14 6.91 -20.55
N LEU A 451 4.23 7.34 -19.66
CA LEU A 451 2.84 6.90 -19.71
C LEU A 451 2.13 7.53 -20.92
N ILE A 452 2.35 8.82 -21.18
CA ILE A 452 1.75 9.53 -22.31
C ILE A 452 2.46 9.22 -23.64
N ARG A 453 3.79 9.17 -23.65
CA ARG A 453 4.58 9.00 -24.88
C ARG A 453 4.54 7.56 -25.39
N ASP A 454 4.72 6.58 -24.51
CA ASP A 454 4.97 5.19 -24.88
C ASP A 454 3.76 4.28 -24.61
N ILE A 455 3.07 4.44 -23.46
CA ILE A 455 2.01 3.51 -23.04
C ILE A 455 0.64 3.84 -23.62
N VAL A 456 0.13 5.07 -23.46
CA VAL A 456 -1.22 5.46 -23.95
C VAL A 456 -1.42 5.09 -25.43
N PRO A 457 -0.51 5.40 -26.38
CA PRO A 457 -0.70 5.04 -27.78
C PRO A 457 -0.83 3.52 -28.03
N LEU A 458 -0.19 2.66 -27.21
CA LEU A 458 -0.40 1.21 -27.28
C LEU A 458 -1.80 0.81 -26.79
N LEU A 459 -2.29 1.44 -25.71
CA LEU A 459 -3.61 1.14 -25.16
C LEU A 459 -4.72 1.56 -26.13
N GLU A 460 -4.55 2.72 -26.78
CA GLU A 460 -5.48 3.23 -27.80
C GLU A 460 -5.52 2.32 -29.02
N ALA A 461 -4.35 1.96 -29.57
CA ALA A 461 -4.25 1.07 -30.73
C ALA A 461 -4.86 -0.33 -30.52
N ASN A 462 -4.95 -0.79 -29.27
CA ASN A 462 -5.50 -2.10 -28.92
C ASN A 462 -6.93 -2.06 -28.33
N ASN A 463 -7.54 -0.87 -28.30
CA ASN A 463 -8.92 -0.62 -27.84
C ASN A 463 -9.12 -1.04 -26.37
N VAL A 464 -8.25 -0.58 -25.46
CA VAL A 464 -8.52 -0.58 -24.01
C VAL A 464 -9.73 0.30 -23.72
N GLN A 465 -10.56 -0.06 -22.74
CA GLN A 465 -11.81 0.68 -22.43
C GLN A 465 -11.76 1.40 -21.08
N LEU A 466 -10.96 0.87 -20.15
CA LEU A 466 -10.72 1.45 -18.83
C LEU A 466 -9.24 1.41 -18.47
N VAL A 467 -8.72 2.54 -18.00
CA VAL A 467 -7.42 2.66 -17.32
C VAL A 467 -7.69 3.17 -15.90
N PHE A 468 -7.40 2.34 -14.90
CA PHE A 468 -7.76 2.56 -13.50
C PHE A 468 -6.51 2.73 -12.61
N TYR A 469 -6.53 3.75 -11.73
CA TYR A 469 -5.37 4.16 -10.91
C TYR A 469 -5.76 4.96 -9.66
N GLY A 470 -4.75 5.41 -8.90
CA GLY A 470 -4.89 6.14 -7.64
C GLY A 470 -3.83 7.23 -7.44
N HIS A 471 -3.11 7.18 -6.31
CA HIS A 471 -1.93 7.99 -5.95
C HIS A 471 -2.16 9.47 -5.62
N SER A 472 -3.25 10.12 -6.04
CA SER A 472 -3.53 11.54 -5.70
C SER A 472 -4.61 11.75 -4.63
N HIS A 473 -5.19 10.67 -4.10
CA HIS A 473 -6.25 10.66 -3.08
C HIS A 473 -7.46 11.55 -3.42
N LEU A 474 -8.08 11.28 -4.56
CA LEU A 474 -9.26 11.96 -5.07
C LEU A 474 -10.06 11.04 -6.00
N TRP A 475 -11.24 11.48 -6.43
CA TRP A 475 -11.92 10.94 -7.58
C TRP A 475 -11.90 11.95 -8.73
N ASN A 476 -11.61 11.50 -9.94
CA ASN A 476 -11.85 12.22 -11.20
C ASN A 476 -11.88 11.23 -12.37
N ARG A 477 -12.35 11.67 -13.55
CA ARG A 477 -12.21 10.89 -14.78
C ARG A 477 -11.98 11.73 -16.03
N PHE A 478 -11.38 11.11 -17.03
CA PHE A 478 -11.07 11.65 -18.35
C PHE A 478 -11.47 10.64 -19.44
N LYS A 479 -11.50 11.08 -20.70
CA LYS A 479 -11.70 10.17 -21.84
C LYS A 479 -10.87 10.63 -23.04
N SER A 480 -10.14 9.71 -23.68
CA SER A 480 -9.38 10.03 -24.91
C SER A 480 -10.29 10.10 -26.13
N GLU A 481 -9.75 10.62 -27.25
CA GLU A 481 -10.46 10.65 -28.54
C GLU A 481 -10.76 9.25 -29.08
N SER A 482 -9.89 8.26 -28.81
CA SER A 482 -10.13 6.84 -29.13
C SER A 482 -11.19 6.18 -28.24
N GLY A 483 -11.55 6.81 -27.11
CA GLY A 483 -12.64 6.38 -26.24
C GLY A 483 -12.21 5.68 -24.94
N ILE A 484 -10.92 5.54 -24.63
CA ILE A 484 -10.45 5.03 -23.34
C ILE A 484 -11.00 5.91 -22.21
N ASN A 485 -11.67 5.32 -21.21
CA ASN A 485 -12.00 6.02 -19.97
C ASN A 485 -10.82 5.90 -18.99
N PHE A 486 -10.38 7.01 -18.41
CA PHE A 486 -9.34 7.04 -17.37
C PHE A 486 -9.99 7.44 -16.04
N LEU A 487 -9.74 6.69 -14.97
CA LEU A 487 -10.44 6.84 -13.68
C LEU A 487 -9.46 6.81 -12.50
N GLU A 488 -9.46 7.88 -11.70
CA GLU A 488 -8.92 7.85 -10.34
C GLU A 488 -10.09 7.66 -9.34
N SER A 489 -9.95 6.75 -8.37
CA SER A 489 -10.98 6.51 -7.33
C SER A 489 -10.36 6.23 -5.96
N SER A 490 -9.44 7.10 -5.53
CA SER A 490 -8.54 6.95 -4.38
C SER A 490 -8.97 7.74 -3.12
N ASN A 491 -10.14 8.40 -3.13
CA ASN A 491 -10.56 9.30 -2.05
C ASN A 491 -11.14 8.55 -0.81
N VAL A 492 -10.26 8.00 0.05
CA VAL A 492 -10.66 7.12 1.18
C VAL A 492 -10.31 7.62 2.59
N GLY A 493 -9.90 8.88 2.77
CA GLY A 493 -9.83 9.49 4.12
C GLY A 493 -9.00 10.76 4.22
N ASN A 494 -7.89 10.80 3.47
CA ASN A 494 -7.17 12.03 3.14
C ASN A 494 -7.49 12.47 1.72
N SER A 495 -7.10 13.70 1.40
CA SER A 495 -6.94 14.19 0.04
C SER A 495 -5.92 15.33 0.05
N TYR A 496 -5.10 15.44 -1.00
CA TYR A 496 -4.21 16.58 -1.23
C TYR A 496 -4.90 17.69 -2.04
N GLY A 497 -6.12 17.44 -2.52
CA GLY A 497 -6.91 18.39 -3.31
C GLY A 497 -6.74 18.20 -4.81
N ALA A 498 -7.54 18.94 -5.57
CA ALA A 498 -7.46 19.03 -7.02
C ALA A 498 -7.06 20.46 -7.43
N SER A 499 -6.11 20.57 -8.33
CA SER A 499 -5.57 21.83 -8.85
C SER A 499 -6.37 22.27 -10.07
N LEU A 500 -7.46 23.02 -9.83
CA LEU A 500 -8.36 23.54 -10.85
C LEU A 500 -8.86 24.93 -10.46
N GLY A 501 -9.00 25.84 -11.43
CA GLY A 501 -9.33 27.24 -11.18
C GLY A 501 -8.19 27.94 -10.42
N ASP A 502 -8.52 28.61 -9.32
CA ASP A 502 -7.54 29.31 -8.49
C ASP A 502 -6.65 28.38 -7.64
N LYS A 503 -6.98 27.07 -7.56
CA LYS A 503 -6.18 26.08 -6.83
C LYS A 503 -5.00 25.62 -7.70
N LYS A 504 -3.79 25.95 -7.25
CA LYS A 504 -2.52 25.65 -7.93
C LYS A 504 -1.70 24.58 -7.20
N ARG A 505 -0.97 23.77 -7.96
CA ARG A 505 0.11 22.90 -7.45
C ARG A 505 1.30 23.74 -6.98
N ASN A 506 2.04 23.24 -5.99
CA ASN A 506 3.33 23.79 -5.61
C ASN A 506 4.42 23.30 -6.56
N VAL A 507 4.81 24.13 -7.54
CA VAL A 507 5.80 23.78 -8.58
C VAL A 507 6.97 24.78 -8.59
N PRO A 508 8.18 24.35 -8.97
CA PRO A 508 9.36 25.19 -8.89
C PRO A 508 9.39 26.24 -10.00
N GLN A 509 9.92 27.42 -9.66
CA GLN A 509 10.09 28.55 -10.57
C GLN A 509 11.57 28.71 -10.93
N GLY A 510 11.88 29.16 -12.15
CA GLY A 510 13.27 29.38 -12.60
C GLY A 510 14.05 28.10 -12.95
N TYR A 511 13.35 26.99 -13.15
CA TYR A 511 13.88 25.77 -13.79
C TYR A 511 13.74 25.93 -15.33
N LYS A 512 14.43 25.08 -16.12
CA LYS A 512 14.27 25.02 -17.58
C LYS A 512 12.88 24.48 -17.92
N GLU A 513 12.45 23.44 -17.21
CA GLU A 513 11.13 22.84 -17.37
C GLU A 513 10.02 23.67 -16.75
N LYS A 514 8.85 23.67 -17.42
CA LYS A 514 7.66 24.43 -17.02
C LYS A 514 6.53 23.51 -16.58
N TYR A 515 6.50 23.27 -15.28
CA TYR A 515 5.50 22.42 -14.63
C TYR A 515 4.10 23.05 -14.63
N ILE A 516 3.07 22.21 -14.82
CA ILE A 516 1.68 22.66 -14.99
C ILE A 516 1.01 22.89 -13.63
N GLU A 517 0.86 24.17 -13.26
CA GLU A 517 0.26 24.61 -11.99
C GLU A 517 -1.23 24.24 -11.83
N VAL A 518 -2.01 24.19 -12.92
CA VAL A 518 -3.48 24.05 -12.90
C VAL A 518 -3.94 23.12 -14.03
N GLY A 519 -4.95 22.29 -13.75
CA GLY A 519 -5.52 21.35 -14.71
C GLY A 519 -4.75 20.02 -14.79
N ASN A 520 -5.11 19.20 -15.77
CA ASN A 520 -4.38 17.99 -16.12
C ASN A 520 -3.11 18.39 -16.90
N PRO A 521 -1.88 18.00 -16.46
CA PRO A 521 -0.67 18.28 -17.25
C PRO A 521 -0.73 17.62 -18.63
N ASN A 522 -1.43 16.49 -18.72
CA ASN A 522 -1.42 15.59 -19.85
C ASN A 522 -2.63 15.80 -20.79
N GLY A 523 -3.05 17.06 -20.97
CA GLY A 523 -3.91 17.52 -22.06
C GLY A 523 -5.42 17.29 -21.97
N LEU A 524 -5.89 16.15 -21.47
CA LEU A 524 -7.34 15.84 -21.44
C LEU A 524 -8.12 16.68 -20.41
N GLU A 525 -9.33 17.12 -20.76
CA GLU A 525 -10.25 17.80 -19.84
C GLU A 525 -10.90 16.82 -18.84
N ALA A 526 -11.01 17.24 -17.58
CA ALA A 526 -11.65 16.45 -16.53
C ALA A 526 -13.18 16.51 -16.64
N ILE A 527 -13.84 15.35 -16.63
CA ILE A 527 -15.26 15.25 -16.94
C ILE A 527 -16.11 15.43 -15.68
N VAL A 528 -17.16 16.26 -15.78
CA VAL A 528 -18.15 16.45 -14.72
C VAL A 528 -18.99 15.17 -14.55
N PRO A 529 -19.20 14.68 -13.31
CA PRO A 529 -20.08 13.55 -13.01
C PRO A 529 -21.46 13.62 -13.69
N SER A 530 -21.90 12.50 -14.27
CA SER A 530 -23.08 12.44 -15.13
C SER A 530 -24.44 12.44 -14.40
N ILE A 531 -24.49 12.10 -13.10
CA ILE A 531 -25.75 11.90 -12.35
C ILE A 531 -25.96 12.98 -11.29
N LYS A 532 -24.99 13.19 -10.39
CA LYS A 532 -25.14 14.08 -9.22
C LYS A 532 -23.79 14.64 -8.73
N PRO A 533 -23.12 15.48 -9.54
CA PRO A 533 -21.84 16.09 -9.16
C PRO A 533 -21.96 16.92 -7.87
N LEU A 534 -20.87 16.94 -7.09
CA LEU A 534 -20.72 17.94 -6.04
C LEU A 534 -20.55 19.33 -6.67
N THR A 535 -20.98 20.38 -5.97
CA THR A 535 -20.82 21.78 -6.41
C THR A 535 -19.70 22.48 -5.64
N GLY A 536 -18.96 23.35 -6.33
CA GLY A 536 -17.98 24.24 -5.72
C GLY A 536 -18.61 25.42 -4.96
N GLU A 537 -17.76 26.22 -4.32
CA GLU A 537 -18.14 27.45 -3.60
C GLU A 537 -18.75 28.52 -4.53
N ASP A 538 -18.45 28.45 -5.84
CA ASP A 538 -19.05 29.27 -6.89
C ASP A 538 -20.38 28.73 -7.44
N GLY A 539 -20.89 27.64 -6.86
CA GLY A 539 -22.13 26.96 -7.25
C GLY A 539 -22.03 26.09 -8.51
N LYS A 540 -20.85 25.95 -9.15
CA LYS A 540 -20.71 25.14 -10.36
C LYS A 540 -20.43 23.66 -10.03
N PRO A 541 -20.86 22.71 -10.87
CA PRO A 541 -20.44 21.30 -10.76
C PRO A 541 -18.91 21.13 -10.80
N LEU A 542 -18.38 20.27 -9.94
CA LEU A 542 -16.96 19.91 -9.89
C LEU A 542 -16.69 18.63 -10.70
N PRO A 543 -15.64 18.57 -11.53
CA PRO A 543 -15.19 17.36 -12.22
C PRO A 543 -14.31 16.46 -11.33
N TYR A 544 -14.43 16.57 -10.01
CA TYR A 544 -13.66 15.79 -9.04
C TYR A 544 -14.38 15.71 -7.68
N ILE A 545 -13.98 14.74 -6.86
CA ILE A 545 -14.22 14.74 -5.41
C ILE A 545 -12.87 14.62 -4.70
N ALA A 546 -12.52 15.62 -3.89
CA ALA A 546 -11.25 15.68 -3.15
C ALA A 546 -11.56 16.14 -1.72
N SER A 547 -11.72 15.20 -0.80
CA SER A 547 -12.37 15.44 0.50
C SER A 547 -11.82 14.59 1.65
N LYS A 548 -11.82 15.16 2.86
CA LYS A 548 -11.49 14.51 4.14
C LYS A 548 -12.75 14.16 4.97
N GLU A 549 -13.91 14.22 4.32
CA GLU A 549 -15.24 14.05 4.95
C GLU A 549 -16.20 13.20 4.09
N ILE A 550 -16.06 13.28 2.77
CA ILE A 550 -16.78 12.44 1.80
C ILE A 550 -15.81 11.38 1.29
N THR A 551 -16.21 10.11 1.34
CA THR A 551 -15.44 8.97 0.81
C THR A 551 -16.05 8.47 -0.51
N VAL A 552 -15.23 7.93 -1.42
CA VAL A 552 -15.64 7.54 -2.77
C VAL A 552 -15.20 6.12 -3.12
N PHE A 553 -16.08 5.34 -3.74
CA PHE A 553 -15.76 4.03 -4.32
C PHE A 553 -16.43 3.85 -5.68
N SER A 554 -15.86 2.98 -6.52
CA SER A 554 -16.38 2.72 -7.87
C SER A 554 -16.60 1.23 -8.10
N ILE A 555 -17.68 0.87 -8.79
CA ILE A 555 -18.04 -0.53 -9.11
C ILE A 555 -18.10 -0.70 -10.63
N LEU A 556 -17.39 -1.68 -11.17
CA LEU A 556 -17.57 -2.17 -12.55
C LEU A 556 -18.63 -3.28 -12.56
N ASP A 557 -19.75 -3.03 -13.22
CA ASP A 557 -20.81 -4.00 -13.50
C ASP A 557 -20.62 -4.60 -14.90
N THR A 558 -20.10 -5.82 -14.99
CA THR A 558 -19.81 -6.49 -16.28
C THR A 558 -21.05 -7.00 -16.99
N GLY A 559 -22.19 -7.08 -16.28
CA GLY A 559 -23.49 -7.41 -16.86
C GLY A 559 -24.03 -6.26 -17.70
N LYS A 560 -23.85 -5.02 -17.24
CA LYS A 560 -24.20 -3.79 -17.99
C LYS A 560 -23.08 -3.27 -18.88
N GLY A 561 -21.82 -3.54 -18.53
CA GLY A 561 -20.65 -2.85 -19.10
C GLY A 561 -20.50 -1.42 -18.59
N THR A 562 -20.93 -1.13 -17.36
CA THR A 562 -20.87 0.22 -16.77
C THR A 562 -19.93 0.28 -15.58
N VAL A 563 -19.25 1.42 -15.43
CA VAL A 563 -18.61 1.81 -14.17
C VAL A 563 -19.50 2.84 -13.49
N ASN A 564 -19.87 2.56 -12.24
CA ASN A 564 -20.68 3.42 -11.38
C ASN A 564 -19.83 3.93 -10.22
N SER A 565 -19.78 5.26 -10.04
CA SER A 565 -19.06 5.89 -8.93
C SER A 565 -20.04 6.38 -7.86
N TYR A 566 -19.72 6.08 -6.61
CA TYR A 566 -20.56 6.35 -5.44
C TYR A 566 -19.81 7.18 -4.40
N TYR A 567 -20.47 8.17 -3.80
CA TYR A 567 -19.94 8.90 -2.65
C TYR A 567 -20.78 8.69 -1.39
N PHE A 568 -20.12 8.75 -0.23
CA PHE A 568 -20.76 8.73 1.08
C PHE A 568 -20.18 9.80 2.00
N ASP A 569 -21.05 10.55 2.67
CA ASP A 569 -20.68 11.65 3.57
C ASP A 569 -20.58 11.16 5.02
N THR A 570 -19.35 11.01 5.52
CA THR A 570 -19.08 10.49 6.87
C THR A 570 -19.50 11.45 7.99
N THR A 571 -19.81 12.72 7.69
CA THR A 571 -20.41 13.66 8.66
C THR A 571 -21.89 13.36 8.92
N LYS A 572 -22.51 12.51 8.08
CA LYS A 572 -23.92 12.15 8.12
C LYS A 572 -24.03 10.61 8.09
N PRO A 573 -23.77 9.90 9.22
CA PRO A 573 -23.68 8.44 9.25
C PRO A 573 -24.93 7.73 8.68
N GLU A 574 -26.11 8.28 9.00
CA GLU A 574 -27.43 7.83 8.54
C GLU A 574 -27.77 8.21 7.09
N SER A 575 -26.89 8.94 6.39
CA SER A 575 -27.14 9.30 4.99
C SER A 575 -27.00 8.10 4.05
N GLU A 576 -27.81 8.12 2.99
CA GLU A 576 -27.72 7.18 1.88
C GLU A 576 -26.43 7.41 1.08
N VAL A 577 -25.95 6.33 0.46
CA VAL A 577 -24.86 6.40 -0.52
C VAL A 577 -25.41 6.98 -1.81
N VAL A 578 -24.68 7.92 -2.41
CA VAL A 578 -25.11 8.62 -3.62
C VAL A 578 -24.32 8.11 -4.83
N ASN A 579 -25.02 7.43 -5.76
CA ASN A 579 -24.53 7.27 -7.13
C ASN A 579 -24.44 8.66 -7.77
N PHE A 580 -23.25 9.06 -8.23
CA PHE A 580 -23.01 10.42 -8.72
C PHE A 580 -22.46 10.46 -10.15
N ASP A 581 -21.89 9.36 -10.64
CA ASP A 581 -21.39 9.22 -12.01
C ASP A 581 -21.58 7.80 -12.53
N GLU A 582 -21.91 7.70 -13.81
CA GLU A 582 -21.98 6.46 -14.58
C GLU A 582 -21.40 6.68 -15.99
N PHE A 583 -20.61 5.72 -16.46
CA PHE A 583 -20.14 5.64 -17.85
C PHE A 583 -20.02 4.19 -18.34
N THR A 584 -19.99 4.00 -19.66
CA THR A 584 -19.94 2.69 -20.33
C THR A 584 -18.52 2.37 -20.85
N LEU A 585 -18.19 1.07 -20.88
CA LEU A 585 -16.99 0.49 -21.48
C LEU A 585 -17.25 -0.14 -22.86
#